data_AF-A0A453JS12-F1
#
_entry.id   AF-A0A453JS12-F1
#
_cell.length_a   1.000
_cell.length_b   1.000
_cell.length_c   1.000
_cell.angle_alpha   90.00
_cell.angle_beta   90.00
_cell.angle_gamma   90.00
#
_symmetry.space_group_name_H-M   'P 1'
#
loop_
_entity.id
_entity.type
_entity.pdbx_description
1 polymer ?
#
loop_
_entity_poly.entity_id
_entity_poly.type
_entity_poly.pdbx_seq_one_letter_code
_entity_poly.pdbx_strand_id
1 'polypeptide(L)'
;SGAVVAASGAGGARPPKAPPRRPRGKPRFSRQSAIKKSFQQEQVVFSTPVPADPTVAIIGGGASGLACASALAARGVRAVVFDTGMHGLGGRMATRMVDDGRRLVFDHAAQFFTASDQRFQKLVDEWVDKGLAREWRGSIGELEAGGHFTAIPSSTPRYIGVRGMRPLADAMLPENDLIKVVRPSWISKLEPFNGLWRLFESEKPQGQYDAVVIAHNGKCANRLLSTSGLPQLTRQMKV
;
A
#
# COMPACT_ATOMS: atom_id res chain seq x y z
N SER A 1 -16.61 3.20 -45.71
CA SER A 1 -16.54 4.23 -46.77
C SER A 1 -16.89 5.57 -46.20
N GLY A 2 -16.03 6.58 -46.36
CA GLY A 2 -16.28 7.93 -45.87
C GLY A 2 -14.99 8.72 -45.67
N ALA A 3 -14.39 9.15 -46.77
CA ALA A 3 -13.34 10.16 -46.80
C ALA A 3 -14.00 11.55 -46.97
N VAL A 4 -13.40 12.59 -46.39
CA VAL A 4 -13.67 13.99 -46.73
C VAL A 4 -12.34 14.74 -46.83
N VAL A 5 -12.21 15.52 -47.90
CA VAL A 5 -11.02 16.26 -48.36
C VAL A 5 -11.34 17.76 -48.45
N ALA A 6 -10.27 18.57 -48.41
CA ALA A 6 -10.11 19.99 -48.80
C ALA A 6 -10.31 21.03 -47.66
N ALA A 7 -9.59 22.16 -47.59
CA ALA A 7 -8.94 22.91 -48.66
C ALA A 7 -7.74 23.76 -48.21
N SER A 8 -7.06 24.26 -49.23
CA SER A 8 -5.87 25.11 -49.36
C SER A 8 -5.93 26.53 -48.76
N GLY A 9 -4.75 27.08 -48.45
CA GLY A 9 -4.51 28.52 -48.34
C GLY A 9 -3.02 28.86 -48.50
N ALA A 10 -2.65 29.44 -49.64
CA ALA A 10 -1.32 29.96 -49.94
C ALA A 10 -1.25 31.46 -49.62
N GLY A 11 -0.12 31.94 -49.10
CA GLY A 11 0.12 33.39 -48.97
C GLY A 11 1.41 33.76 -48.24
N GLY A 12 2.26 34.54 -48.93
CA GLY A 12 3.05 35.62 -48.32
C GLY A 12 4.49 35.30 -47.90
N ALA A 13 5.44 35.78 -48.70
CA ALA A 13 6.87 35.83 -48.40
C ALA A 13 7.21 36.65 -47.13
N ARG A 14 8.17 36.18 -46.33
CA ARG A 14 8.69 36.85 -45.12
C ARG A 14 10.06 37.51 -45.39
N PRO A 15 10.30 38.76 -44.93
CA PRO A 15 11.62 39.40 -45.02
C PRO A 15 12.60 38.90 -43.92
N PRO A 16 13.92 39.14 -44.07
CA PRO A 16 14.95 38.45 -43.29
C PRO A 16 15.02 38.88 -41.82
N LYS A 17 15.28 37.90 -40.93
CA LYS A 17 15.37 38.05 -39.48
C LYS A 17 16.68 38.73 -39.05
N ALA A 18 16.59 39.76 -38.21
CA ALA A 18 17.71 40.36 -37.49
C ALA A 18 18.34 39.37 -36.47
N PRO A 19 19.64 39.48 -36.17
CA PRO A 19 20.34 38.52 -35.31
C PRO A 19 19.90 38.62 -33.83
N PRO A 20 19.87 37.50 -33.08
CA PRO A 20 19.38 37.51 -31.71
C PRO A 20 20.37 38.21 -30.77
N ARG A 21 19.84 39.14 -29.96
CA ARG A 21 20.54 39.77 -28.84
C ARG A 21 20.83 38.73 -27.75
N ARG A 22 22.09 38.64 -27.31
CA ARG A 22 22.54 37.80 -26.19
C ARG A 22 21.80 38.18 -24.89
N PRO A 23 21.15 37.25 -24.15
CA PRO A 23 20.62 37.56 -22.83
C PRO A 23 21.74 37.65 -21.80
N ARG A 24 21.70 38.72 -20.98
CA ARG A 24 22.56 38.96 -19.82
C ARG A 24 22.51 37.77 -18.85
N GLY A 25 23.68 37.33 -18.39
CA GLY A 25 23.83 36.19 -17.49
C GLY A 25 23.06 36.35 -16.18
N LYS A 26 22.34 35.30 -15.78
CA LYS A 26 21.75 35.20 -14.44
C LYS A 26 22.87 34.92 -13.41
N PRO A 27 22.77 35.44 -12.18
CA PRO A 27 23.72 35.10 -11.13
C PRO A 27 23.68 33.60 -10.87
N ARG A 28 24.83 32.93 -10.98
CA ARG A 28 25.04 31.56 -10.52
C ARG A 28 24.91 31.56 -9.00
N PHE A 29 23.74 31.22 -8.47
CA PHE A 29 23.64 30.78 -7.09
C PHE A 29 24.34 29.42 -7.01
N SER A 30 25.55 29.39 -6.45
CA SER A 30 26.25 28.16 -6.11
C SER A 30 25.45 27.40 -5.04
N ARG A 31 24.54 26.53 -5.46
CA ARG A 31 23.93 25.51 -4.59
C ARG A 31 24.92 24.37 -4.30
N GLN A 32 26.10 24.70 -3.80
CA GLN A 32 27.08 23.71 -3.33
C GLN A 32 27.81 24.24 -2.11
N SER A 33 27.05 24.48 -1.04
CA SER A 33 27.58 24.53 0.32
C SER A 33 26.41 24.49 1.31
N ALA A 34 25.75 23.35 1.37
CA ALA A 34 24.90 23.01 2.50
C ALA A 34 25.23 21.57 2.83
N ILE A 35 26.40 21.39 3.43
CA ILE A 35 26.62 20.42 4.49
C ILE A 35 25.97 19.07 4.17
N LYS A 36 26.64 18.27 3.32
CA LYS A 36 26.58 16.80 3.45
C LYS A 36 27.21 16.45 4.81
N LYS A 37 26.53 16.80 5.92
CA LYS A 37 26.71 16.06 7.16
C LYS A 37 26.11 14.72 6.84
N SER A 38 26.99 13.78 6.53
CA SER A 38 26.79 12.38 6.83
C SER A 38 26.45 12.27 8.31
N PHE A 39 25.21 12.59 8.70
CA PHE A 39 24.64 12.04 9.90
C PHE A 39 24.47 10.55 9.58
N GLN A 40 25.51 9.76 9.89
CA GLN A 40 25.27 8.37 10.20
C GLN A 40 24.38 8.40 11.43
N GLN A 41 23.06 8.34 11.21
CA GLN A 41 22.11 8.27 12.30
C GLN A 41 22.49 7.04 13.12
N GLU A 42 22.68 7.19 14.42
CA GLU A 42 22.99 6.05 15.30
C GLU A 42 21.75 5.16 15.44
N GLN A 43 21.97 3.87 15.63
CA GLN A 43 20.90 2.91 15.83
C GLN A 43 20.21 3.21 17.17
N VAL A 44 18.92 3.52 17.11
CA VAL A 44 18.10 3.66 18.32
C VAL A 44 18.00 2.31 19.01
N VAL A 45 18.27 2.32 20.32
CA VAL A 45 18.08 1.18 21.22
C VAL A 45 17.30 1.69 22.42
N PHE A 46 16.14 1.08 22.69
CA PHE A 46 15.45 1.29 23.95
C PHE A 46 16.02 0.34 24.99
N SER A 47 16.55 0.89 26.08
CA SER A 47 17.07 0.13 27.21
C SER A 47 15.96 -0.37 28.14
N THR A 48 14.80 0.30 28.12
CA THR A 48 13.63 -0.12 28.89
C THR A 48 13.00 -1.37 28.25
N PRO A 49 12.72 -2.43 29.03
CA PRO A 49 11.97 -3.57 28.53
C PRO A 49 10.57 -3.17 28.05
N VAL A 50 10.06 -3.89 27.04
CA VAL A 50 8.65 -3.77 26.64
C VAL A 50 7.76 -4.14 27.83
N PRO A 51 6.75 -3.32 28.18
CA PRO A 51 5.88 -3.59 29.32
C PRO A 51 5.06 -4.87 29.13
N ALA A 52 4.52 -5.42 30.22
CA ALA A 52 3.71 -6.64 30.19
C ALA A 52 2.41 -6.50 29.39
N ASP A 53 1.90 -5.27 29.25
CA ASP A 53 0.69 -4.94 28.50
C ASP A 53 0.99 -3.85 27.44
N PRO A 54 1.72 -4.20 26.37
CA PRO A 54 2.20 -3.22 25.41
C PRO A 54 1.11 -2.75 24.46
N THR A 55 1.30 -1.56 23.93
CA THR A 55 0.50 -1.00 22.84
C THR A 55 1.31 -1.02 21.54
N VAL A 56 0.71 -1.57 20.49
CA VAL A 56 1.38 -1.76 19.20
C VAL A 56 0.73 -0.92 18.12
N ALA A 57 1.50 -0.10 17.41
CA ALA A 57 1.04 0.53 16.18
C ALA A 57 1.35 -0.36 14.97
N ILE A 58 0.37 -0.58 14.11
CA ILE A 58 0.51 -1.33 12.85
C ILE A 58 0.26 -0.36 11.70
N ILE A 59 1.24 -0.21 10.81
CA ILE A 59 1.17 0.73 9.69
C ILE A 59 0.89 -0.05 8.41
N GLY A 60 -0.35 0.00 7.98
CA GLY A 60 -0.90 -0.74 6.83
C GLY A 60 -1.99 -1.71 7.27
N GLY A 61 -3.22 -1.46 6.85
CA GLY A 61 -4.40 -2.29 7.03
C GLY A 61 -4.63 -3.27 5.89
N GLY A 62 -3.57 -3.76 5.24
CA GLY A 62 -3.64 -4.88 4.30
C GLY A 62 -3.65 -6.24 5.00
N ALA A 63 -3.79 -7.34 4.24
CA ALA A 63 -3.87 -8.70 4.78
C ALA A 63 -2.83 -9.02 5.88
N SER A 64 -1.57 -8.63 5.68
CA SER A 64 -0.49 -8.85 6.66
C SER A 64 -0.67 -8.06 7.96
N GLY A 65 -1.09 -6.79 7.86
CA GLY A 65 -1.33 -5.95 9.03
C GLY A 65 -2.55 -6.40 9.82
N LEU A 66 -3.62 -6.80 9.14
CA LEU A 66 -4.83 -7.32 9.79
C LEU A 66 -4.58 -8.68 10.45
N ALA A 67 -3.82 -9.57 9.80
CA ALA A 67 -3.40 -10.83 10.40
C ALA A 67 -2.53 -10.60 11.66
N CYS A 68 -1.62 -9.62 11.61
CA CYS A 68 -0.81 -9.22 12.76
C CYS A 68 -1.68 -8.69 13.90
N ALA A 69 -2.61 -7.77 13.60
CA ALA A 69 -3.52 -7.19 14.59
C ALA A 69 -4.37 -8.28 15.27
N SER A 70 -4.94 -9.20 14.48
CA SER A 70 -5.74 -10.32 14.98
C SER A 70 -4.90 -11.26 15.87
N ALA A 71 -3.67 -11.57 15.48
CA ALA A 71 -2.76 -12.40 16.27
C ALA A 71 -2.32 -11.75 17.59
N LEU A 72 -2.18 -10.41 17.62
CA LEU A 72 -1.91 -9.65 18.84
C LEU A 72 -3.13 -9.63 19.77
N ALA A 73 -4.32 -9.37 19.23
CA ALA A 73 -5.55 -9.36 20.00
C ALA A 73 -5.87 -10.74 20.62
N ALA A 74 -5.60 -11.84 19.89
CA ALA A 74 -5.73 -13.20 20.43
C ALA A 74 -4.79 -13.48 21.63
N ARG A 75 -3.78 -12.63 21.85
CA ARG A 75 -2.86 -12.67 23.00
C ARG A 75 -3.15 -11.58 24.03
N GLY A 76 -4.27 -10.86 23.90
CA GLY A 76 -4.63 -9.76 24.79
C GLY A 76 -3.88 -8.46 24.54
N VAL A 77 -3.07 -8.36 23.48
CA VAL A 77 -2.24 -7.18 23.20
C VAL A 77 -3.03 -6.16 22.39
N ARG A 78 -3.06 -4.91 22.87
CA ARG A 78 -3.75 -3.81 22.17
C ARG A 78 -2.98 -3.35 20.95
N ALA A 79 -3.70 -3.16 19.85
CA ALA A 79 -3.13 -2.69 18.59
C ALA A 79 -3.93 -1.52 18.00
N VAL A 80 -3.23 -0.59 17.36
CA VAL A 80 -3.82 0.47 16.54
C VAL A 80 -3.35 0.30 15.09
N VAL A 81 -4.28 0.02 14.19
CA VAL A 81 -4.01 -0.12 12.75
C VAL A 81 -4.24 1.22 12.06
N PHE A 82 -3.20 1.74 11.42
CA PHE A 82 -3.26 2.93 10.59
C PHE A 82 -3.30 2.53 9.12
N ASP A 83 -4.28 3.03 8.37
CA ASP A 83 -4.41 2.73 6.94
C ASP A 83 -4.87 3.95 6.13
N THR A 84 -4.36 4.05 4.90
CA THR A 84 -4.70 5.14 3.97
C THR A 84 -5.95 4.88 3.14
N GLY A 85 -6.54 3.70 3.25
CA GLY A 85 -7.71 3.26 2.51
C GLY A 85 -8.95 4.09 2.80
N MET A 86 -9.38 4.88 1.81
CA MET A 86 -10.60 5.71 1.91
C MET A 86 -11.88 4.90 2.05
N HIS A 87 -11.96 3.73 1.40
CA HIS A 87 -13.20 2.97 1.26
C HIS A 87 -13.22 1.67 2.08
N GLY A 88 -12.16 1.36 2.81
CA GLY A 88 -11.97 0.00 3.29
C GLY A 88 -10.55 -0.27 3.73
N LEU A 89 -10.38 -1.30 4.55
CA LEU A 89 -9.10 -1.96 4.73
C LEU A 89 -8.86 -2.91 3.54
N GLY A 90 -7.77 -3.66 3.61
CA GLY A 90 -7.44 -4.75 2.68
C GLY A 90 -6.32 -4.43 1.70
N GLY A 91 -6.02 -3.15 1.45
CA GLY A 91 -4.92 -2.75 0.54
C GLY A 91 -5.08 -3.36 -0.85
N ARG A 92 -4.27 -4.38 -1.19
CA ARG A 92 -4.37 -5.12 -2.46
C ARG A 92 -5.60 -6.04 -2.55
N MET A 93 -6.33 -6.22 -1.47
CA MET A 93 -7.67 -6.85 -1.45
C MET A 93 -8.78 -5.82 -1.72
N ALA A 94 -8.47 -4.59 -2.13
CA ALA A 94 -9.48 -3.57 -2.34
C ALA A 94 -10.38 -3.89 -3.56
N THR A 95 -11.68 -3.77 -3.33
CA THR A 95 -12.72 -3.87 -4.35
C THR A 95 -13.15 -2.47 -4.78
N ARG A 96 -13.40 -2.27 -6.08
CA ARG A 96 -14.03 -1.06 -6.63
C ARG A 96 -15.45 -1.40 -7.06
N MET A 97 -16.36 -0.48 -6.78
CA MET A 97 -17.75 -0.60 -7.22
C MET A 97 -18.07 0.61 -8.09
N VAL A 98 -18.70 0.36 -9.23
CA VAL A 98 -19.24 1.38 -10.12
C VAL A 98 -20.73 1.10 -10.24
N ASP A 99 -21.53 2.15 -10.09
CA ASP A 99 -22.98 2.09 -10.26
C ASP A 99 -23.36 3.07 -11.38
N ASP A 100 -23.61 2.52 -12.57
CA ASP A 100 -24.03 3.25 -13.78
C ASP A 100 -25.43 2.80 -14.25
N GLY A 101 -26.26 2.32 -13.32
CA GLY A 101 -27.51 1.62 -13.60
C GLY A 101 -27.36 0.10 -13.59
N ARG A 102 -26.11 -0.42 -13.58
CA ARG A 102 -25.76 -1.78 -13.19
C ARG A 102 -24.68 -1.73 -12.11
N ARG A 103 -24.84 -2.53 -11.05
CA ARG A 103 -23.80 -2.65 -10.02
C ARG A 103 -22.65 -3.52 -10.53
N LEU A 104 -21.55 -2.88 -10.90
CA LEU A 104 -20.31 -3.54 -11.33
C LEU A 104 -19.30 -3.58 -10.18
N VAL A 105 -18.66 -4.73 -9.98
CA VAL A 105 -17.72 -4.98 -8.89
C VAL A 105 -16.39 -5.47 -9.49
N PHE A 106 -15.30 -4.78 -9.16
CA PHE A 106 -13.98 -5.04 -9.73
C PHE A 106 -12.93 -5.21 -8.63
N ASP A 107 -12.29 -6.38 -8.61
CA ASP A 107 -11.08 -6.63 -7.83
C ASP A 107 -9.87 -6.38 -8.73
N HIS A 108 -9.29 -5.19 -8.60
CA HIS A 108 -8.28 -4.67 -9.53
C HIS A 108 -6.84 -5.08 -9.18
N ALA A 109 -6.62 -5.65 -7.99
CA ALA A 109 -5.30 -6.05 -7.53
C ALA A 109 -5.25 -7.56 -7.28
N ALA A 110 -5.77 -8.06 -6.15
CA ALA A 110 -5.91 -9.50 -5.93
C ALA A 110 -7.17 -10.01 -6.63
N GLN A 111 -7.01 -10.66 -7.79
CA GLN A 111 -8.14 -11.17 -8.58
C GLN A 111 -8.67 -12.51 -8.06
N PHE A 112 -7.77 -13.34 -7.53
CA PHE A 112 -8.04 -14.58 -6.82
C PHE A 112 -6.85 -14.88 -5.89
N PHE A 113 -7.01 -15.88 -5.03
CA PHE A 113 -5.89 -16.41 -4.25
C PHE A 113 -5.97 -17.94 -4.18
N THR A 114 -4.86 -18.56 -3.84
CA THR A 114 -4.76 -19.98 -3.51
C THR A 114 -4.37 -20.11 -2.05
N ALA A 115 -4.67 -21.25 -1.43
CA ALA A 115 -4.29 -21.53 -0.06
C ALA A 115 -3.50 -22.84 -0.01
N SER A 116 -2.20 -22.73 0.25
CA SER A 116 -1.28 -23.86 0.39
C SER A 116 -0.87 -24.12 1.85
N ASP A 117 -0.92 -23.10 2.71
CA ASP A 117 -0.67 -23.22 4.14
C ASP A 117 -1.96 -23.63 4.88
N GLN A 118 -1.87 -24.66 5.72
CA GLN A 118 -3.04 -25.19 6.45
C GLN A 118 -3.69 -24.17 7.39
N ARG A 119 -2.92 -23.24 7.97
CA ARG A 119 -3.47 -22.21 8.87
C ARG A 119 -4.26 -21.18 8.06
N PHE A 120 -3.76 -20.85 6.86
CA PHE A 120 -4.51 -19.99 5.95
C PHE A 120 -5.73 -20.71 5.37
N GLN A 121 -5.63 -22.00 5.04
CA GLN A 121 -6.78 -22.79 4.58
C GLN A 121 -7.94 -22.77 5.58
N LYS A 122 -7.67 -22.91 6.89
CA LYS A 122 -8.72 -22.80 7.92
C LYS A 122 -9.48 -21.46 7.86
N LEU A 123 -8.75 -20.36 7.68
CA LEU A 123 -9.36 -19.03 7.53
C LEU A 123 -10.20 -18.94 6.24
N VAL A 124 -9.74 -19.58 5.16
CA VAL A 124 -10.49 -19.65 3.91
C VAL A 124 -11.75 -20.49 4.06
N ASP A 125 -11.68 -21.63 4.75
CA ASP A 125 -12.83 -22.48 5.05
C ASP A 125 -13.88 -21.69 5.85
N GLU A 126 -13.46 -20.95 6.89
CA GLU A 126 -14.36 -20.06 7.65
C GLU A 126 -15.01 -18.99 6.75
N TRP A 127 -14.27 -18.41 5.80
CA TRP A 127 -14.84 -17.45 4.86
C TRP A 127 -15.83 -18.11 3.89
N VAL A 128 -15.58 -19.34 3.46
CA VAL A 128 -16.49 -20.11 2.59
C VAL A 128 -17.77 -20.45 3.35
N ASP A 129 -17.65 -20.94 4.59
CA ASP A 129 -18.79 -21.28 5.46
C ASP A 129 -19.67 -20.06 5.75
N LYS A 130 -19.05 -18.88 5.92
CA LYS A 130 -19.74 -17.59 6.10
C LYS A 130 -20.27 -17.00 4.78
N GLY A 131 -20.05 -17.65 3.64
CA GLY A 131 -20.45 -17.16 2.31
C GLY A 131 -19.71 -15.90 1.86
N LEU A 132 -18.56 -15.60 2.45
CA LEU A 132 -17.71 -14.47 2.09
C LEU A 132 -16.77 -14.81 0.94
N ALA A 133 -16.29 -16.05 0.87
CA ALA A 133 -15.44 -16.58 -0.20
C ALA A 133 -16.13 -17.75 -0.90
N ARG A 134 -15.67 -18.08 -2.11
CA ARG A 134 -16.03 -19.29 -2.83
C ARG A 134 -14.90 -19.75 -3.73
N GLU A 135 -14.89 -21.04 -4.05
CA GLU A 135 -14.03 -21.57 -5.11
C GLU A 135 -14.41 -20.92 -6.46
N TRP A 136 -13.40 -20.50 -7.22
CA TRP A 136 -13.53 -19.98 -8.56
C TRP A 136 -13.01 -20.98 -9.58
N ARG A 137 -13.92 -21.42 -10.47
CA ARG A 137 -13.67 -22.46 -11.49
C ARG A 137 -13.40 -21.89 -12.88
N GLY A 138 -13.01 -20.62 -12.96
CA GLY A 138 -12.69 -20.00 -14.25
C GLY A 138 -11.38 -20.52 -14.83
N SER A 139 -11.33 -20.60 -16.16
CA SER A 139 -10.12 -20.93 -16.89
C SER A 139 -9.14 -19.75 -16.87
N ILE A 140 -7.87 -20.05 -16.62
CA ILE A 140 -6.76 -19.13 -16.89
C ILE A 140 -5.95 -19.77 -18.00
N GLY A 141 -5.45 -18.96 -18.93
CA GLY A 141 -4.72 -19.45 -20.09
C GLY A 141 -3.99 -18.34 -20.82
N GLU A 142 -3.29 -18.72 -21.87
CA GLU A 142 -2.62 -17.82 -22.79
C GLU A 142 -3.56 -17.49 -23.96
N LEU A 143 -3.53 -16.24 -24.41
CA LEU A 143 -4.27 -15.80 -25.59
C LEU A 143 -3.28 -15.37 -26.65
N GLU A 144 -3.25 -16.11 -27.76
CA GLU A 144 -2.35 -15.86 -28.88
C GLU A 144 -2.92 -14.82 -29.86
N ALA A 145 -2.03 -14.27 -30.69
CA ALA A 145 -2.44 -13.48 -31.84
C ALA A 145 -3.36 -14.31 -32.75
N GLY A 146 -4.53 -13.78 -33.11
CA GLY A 146 -5.57 -14.52 -33.83
C GLY A 146 -6.67 -15.09 -32.94
N GLY A 147 -6.57 -14.90 -31.61
CA GLY A 147 -7.66 -15.22 -30.67
C GLY A 147 -7.68 -16.67 -30.20
N HIS A 148 -6.63 -17.45 -30.47
CA HIS A 148 -6.51 -18.81 -29.95
C HIS A 148 -6.21 -18.77 -28.45
N PHE A 149 -7.08 -19.39 -27.64
CA PHE A 149 -6.93 -19.47 -26.19
C PHE A 149 -6.51 -20.87 -25.76
N THR A 150 -5.40 -20.96 -25.04
CA THR A 150 -4.88 -22.21 -24.48
C THR A 150 -4.99 -22.18 -22.97
N ALA A 151 -5.88 -23.01 -22.41
CA ALA A 151 -6.06 -23.10 -20.96
C ALA A 151 -4.81 -23.69 -20.28
N ILE A 152 -4.36 -23.06 -19.20
CA ILE A 152 -3.33 -23.58 -18.31
C ILE A 152 -4.02 -24.47 -17.27
N PRO A 153 -3.73 -25.78 -17.23
CA PRO A 153 -4.29 -26.68 -16.23
C PRO A 153 -3.83 -26.27 -14.82
N SER A 154 -4.72 -26.37 -13.85
CA SER A 154 -4.37 -26.14 -12.44
C SER A 154 -5.16 -27.11 -11.56
N SER A 155 -4.46 -27.84 -10.70
CA SER A 155 -5.06 -28.70 -9.67
C SER A 155 -5.29 -27.97 -8.35
N THR A 156 -4.75 -26.76 -8.19
CA THR A 156 -4.86 -25.98 -6.96
C THR A 156 -6.17 -25.19 -6.95
N PRO A 157 -7.04 -25.37 -5.94
CA PRO A 157 -8.23 -24.56 -5.79
C PRO A 157 -7.90 -23.08 -5.73
N ARG A 158 -8.68 -22.29 -6.46
CA ARG A 158 -8.59 -20.82 -6.47
C ARG A 158 -9.84 -20.28 -5.81
N TYR A 159 -9.68 -19.23 -5.01
CA TYR A 159 -10.76 -18.64 -4.26
C TYR A 159 -10.92 -17.16 -4.62
N ILE A 160 -12.18 -16.72 -4.60
CA ILE A 160 -12.56 -15.32 -4.73
C ILE A 160 -13.52 -14.91 -3.63
N GLY A 161 -13.53 -13.62 -3.29
CA GLY A 161 -14.60 -13.05 -2.48
C GLY A 161 -15.92 -12.96 -3.26
N VAL A 162 -17.02 -13.37 -2.64
CA VAL A 162 -18.35 -13.46 -3.27
C VAL A 162 -18.87 -12.09 -3.70
N ARG A 163 -18.55 -11.03 -2.94
CA ARG A 163 -18.92 -9.63 -3.22
C ARG A 163 -17.69 -8.74 -3.43
N GLY A 164 -16.63 -9.34 -3.99
CA GLY A 164 -15.29 -8.76 -4.09
C GLY A 164 -14.38 -9.19 -2.94
N MET A 165 -13.07 -8.92 -3.05
CA MET A 165 -12.06 -9.29 -2.04
C MET A 165 -12.13 -8.48 -0.74
N ARG A 166 -12.59 -7.22 -0.77
CA ARG A 166 -12.51 -6.33 0.39
C ARG A 166 -13.25 -6.89 1.63
N PRO A 167 -14.46 -7.44 1.53
CA PRO A 167 -15.14 -8.08 2.66
C PRO A 167 -14.32 -9.15 3.39
N LEU A 168 -13.41 -9.86 2.70
CA LEU A 168 -12.52 -10.83 3.33
C LEU A 168 -11.54 -10.15 4.29
N ALA A 169 -11.02 -8.97 3.91
CA ALA A 169 -10.13 -8.19 4.77
C ALA A 169 -10.87 -7.69 6.02
N ASP A 170 -12.09 -7.16 5.84
CA ASP A 170 -12.91 -6.69 6.96
C ASP A 170 -13.20 -7.86 7.95
N ALA A 171 -13.39 -9.09 7.44
CA ALA A 171 -13.61 -10.29 8.26
C ALA A 171 -12.36 -10.85 8.97
N MET A 172 -11.15 -10.31 8.72
CA MET A 172 -9.93 -10.73 9.43
C MET A 172 -9.83 -10.15 10.83
N LEU A 173 -10.57 -9.08 11.12
CA LEU A 173 -10.58 -8.44 12.42
C LEU A 173 -11.65 -9.08 13.31
N PRO A 174 -11.30 -9.49 14.54
CA PRO A 174 -12.28 -9.91 15.53
C PRO A 174 -13.15 -8.72 15.99
N GLU A 175 -14.38 -9.02 16.42
CA GLU A 175 -15.24 -8.06 17.09
C GLU A 175 -14.81 -7.91 18.56
N ASN A 176 -13.78 -7.10 18.81
CA ASN A 176 -13.33 -6.74 20.16
C ASN A 176 -12.71 -5.34 20.21
N ASP A 177 -12.54 -4.82 21.43
CA ASP A 177 -12.01 -3.47 21.67
C ASP A 177 -10.47 -3.42 21.72
N LEU A 178 -9.78 -4.54 21.49
CA LEU A 178 -8.32 -4.59 21.52
C LEU A 178 -7.69 -3.99 20.25
N ILE A 179 -8.45 -3.91 19.16
CA ILE A 179 -7.97 -3.40 17.88
C ILE A 179 -8.71 -2.11 17.54
N LYS A 180 -7.98 -1.00 17.55
CA LYS A 180 -8.47 0.27 17.01
C LYS A 180 -8.02 0.44 15.57
N VAL A 181 -8.91 0.86 14.69
CA VAL A 181 -8.57 1.20 13.30
C VAL A 181 -8.67 2.71 13.11
N VAL A 182 -7.62 3.33 12.58
CA VAL A 182 -7.56 4.76 12.26
C VAL A 182 -7.39 4.91 10.75
N ARG A 183 -8.45 5.40 10.09
CA ARG A 183 -8.46 5.65 8.65
C ARG A 183 -9.36 6.82 8.26
N PRO A 184 -9.08 7.51 7.15
CA PRO A 184 -7.80 7.45 6.43
C PRO A 184 -6.70 8.12 7.27
N SER A 185 -5.52 7.48 7.36
CA SER A 185 -4.36 8.07 8.04
C SER A 185 -3.06 7.62 7.38
N TRP A 186 -2.29 8.60 6.90
CA TRP A 186 -0.97 8.34 6.33
C TRP A 186 0.12 8.68 7.33
N ILE A 187 0.69 7.64 7.96
CA ILE A 187 1.86 7.81 8.82
C ILE A 187 3.08 8.12 7.96
N SER A 188 3.57 9.35 8.07
CA SER A 188 4.69 9.88 7.30
C SER A 188 6.00 9.86 8.07
N LYS A 189 5.96 9.76 9.40
CA LYS A 189 7.15 9.84 10.26
C LYS A 189 7.02 8.95 11.49
N LEU A 190 8.16 8.35 11.88
CA LEU A 190 8.38 7.65 13.14
C LEU A 190 9.51 8.35 13.88
N GLU A 191 9.33 8.60 15.17
CA GLU A 191 10.39 9.15 16.02
C GLU A 191 10.45 8.41 17.36
N PRO A 192 11.64 8.02 17.82
CA PRO A 192 11.80 7.58 19.20
C PRO A 192 11.68 8.77 20.16
N PHE A 193 10.97 8.60 21.27
CA PHE A 193 10.83 9.60 22.31
C PHE A 193 10.50 8.93 23.65
N ASN A 194 11.32 9.17 24.68
CA ASN A 194 11.12 8.64 26.04
C ASN A 194 10.85 7.12 26.09
N GLY A 195 11.57 6.33 25.28
CA GLY A 195 11.41 4.87 25.24
C GLY A 195 10.21 4.38 24.42
N LEU A 196 9.46 5.28 23.79
CA LEU A 196 8.28 4.97 22.96
C LEU A 196 8.50 5.42 21.52
N TRP A 197 7.71 4.87 20.61
CA TRP A 197 7.60 5.32 19.22
C TRP A 197 6.47 6.32 19.06
N ARG A 198 6.78 7.53 18.61
CA ARG A 198 5.78 8.53 18.20
C ARG A 198 5.54 8.44 16.71
N LEU A 199 4.27 8.41 16.34
CA LEU A 199 3.82 8.38 14.95
C LEU A 199 3.28 9.75 14.57
N PHE A 200 3.52 10.16 13.32
CA PHE A 200 2.98 11.41 12.79
C PHE A 200 2.39 11.23 11.40
N GLU A 201 1.35 12.01 11.14
CA GLU A 201 0.81 12.30 9.82
C GLU A 201 1.18 13.75 9.47
N SER A 202 2.14 13.90 8.56
CA SER A 202 2.93 15.13 8.44
C SER A 202 3.53 15.52 9.80
N GLU A 203 3.12 16.65 10.36
CA GLU A 203 3.55 17.12 11.70
C GLU A 203 2.51 16.81 12.79
N LYS A 204 1.34 16.26 12.43
CA LYS A 204 0.26 15.96 13.38
C LYS A 204 0.58 14.65 14.12
N PRO A 205 0.70 14.64 15.46
CA PRO A 205 0.94 13.44 16.22
C PRO A 205 -0.28 12.49 16.16
N GLN A 206 -0.02 11.20 16.02
CA GLN A 206 -1.02 10.12 15.91
C GLN A 206 -0.94 9.12 17.08
N GLY A 207 -0.14 9.42 18.10
CA GLY A 207 0.00 8.62 19.33
C GLY A 207 1.44 8.20 19.61
N GLN A 208 1.60 7.49 20.73
CA GLN A 208 2.84 6.91 21.20
C GLN A 208 2.62 5.42 21.50
N TYR A 209 3.59 4.58 21.16
CA TYR A 209 3.44 3.13 21.18
C TYR A 209 4.72 2.45 21.65
N ASP A 210 4.60 1.33 22.33
CA ASP A 210 5.74 0.53 22.80
C ASP A 210 6.44 -0.17 21.63
N ALA A 211 5.68 -0.58 20.61
CA ALA A 211 6.20 -1.22 19.42
C ALA A 211 5.49 -0.74 18.15
N VAL A 212 6.20 -0.86 17.02
CA VAL A 212 5.67 -0.53 15.68
C VAL A 212 5.90 -1.71 14.75
N VAL A 213 4.85 -2.10 14.03
CA VAL A 213 4.91 -3.04 12.91
C VAL A 213 4.66 -2.28 11.62
N ILE A 214 5.59 -2.37 10.67
CA ILE A 214 5.43 -1.78 9.34
C ILE A 214 4.92 -2.86 8.38
N ALA A 215 3.62 -2.85 8.11
CA ALA A 215 2.91 -3.77 7.22
C ALA A 215 2.53 -3.10 5.89
N HIS A 216 3.43 -2.27 5.35
CA HIS A 216 3.22 -1.47 4.13
C HIS A 216 4.12 -1.97 2.98
N ASN A 217 3.81 -1.60 1.73
CA ASN A 217 4.71 -1.82 0.59
C ASN A 217 6.16 -1.32 0.85
N GLY A 218 7.14 -1.97 0.20
CA GLY A 218 8.57 -1.72 0.45
C GLY A 218 9.00 -0.28 0.22
N LYS A 219 8.43 0.43 -0.76
CA LYS A 219 8.80 1.83 -1.05
C LYS A 219 8.38 2.78 0.07
N CYS A 220 7.15 2.65 0.57
CA CYS A 220 6.66 3.46 1.68
C CYS A 220 7.33 3.08 3.00
N ALA A 221 7.53 1.78 3.24
CA ALA A 221 8.25 1.30 4.42
C ALA A 221 9.69 1.82 4.46
N ASN A 222 10.42 1.78 3.33
CA ASN A 222 11.78 2.33 3.24
C ASN A 222 11.80 3.85 3.47
N ARG A 223 10.83 4.59 2.93
CA ARG A 223 10.71 6.04 3.21
C ARG A 223 10.54 6.30 4.69
N LEU A 224 9.63 5.56 5.34
CA LEU A 224 9.33 5.72 6.76
C LEU A 224 10.54 5.36 7.63
N LEU A 225 11.26 4.28 7.29
CA LEU A 225 12.44 3.85 8.03
C LEU A 225 13.64 4.78 7.86
N SER A 226 13.79 5.38 6.68
CA SER A 226 14.93 6.27 6.37
C SER A 226 15.06 7.50 7.27
N THR A 227 13.99 7.87 7.99
CA THR A 227 13.96 9.00 8.91
C THR A 227 13.76 8.58 10.38
N SER A 228 13.67 7.27 10.65
CA SER A 228 13.20 6.72 11.93
C SER A 228 14.25 6.54 13.03
N GLY A 229 15.54 6.69 12.73
CA GLY A 229 16.60 6.27 13.68
C GLY A 229 16.97 4.79 13.62
N LEU A 230 16.54 4.09 12.56
CA LEU A 230 16.80 2.65 12.37
C LEU A 230 17.68 2.39 11.13
N PRO A 231 18.93 2.88 11.11
CA PRO A 231 19.85 2.77 9.97
C PRO A 231 20.22 1.32 9.62
N GLN A 232 20.19 0.38 10.57
CA GLN A 232 20.51 -1.02 10.33
C GLN A 232 19.36 -1.71 9.58
N LEU A 233 18.12 -1.55 10.06
CA LEU A 233 16.91 -2.03 9.37
C LEU A 233 16.74 -1.39 8.00
N THR A 234 17.02 -0.09 7.88
CA THR A 234 16.94 0.63 6.59
C THR A 234 17.91 0.06 5.55
N ARG A 235 19.10 -0.40 5.96
CA ARG A 235 20.07 -1.03 5.05
C ARG A 235 19.59 -2.37 4.51
N GLN A 236 18.87 -3.16 5.31
CA GLN A 236 18.31 -4.44 4.89
C GLN A 236 17.20 -4.30 3.83
N MET A 237 16.57 -3.12 3.73
CA MET A 237 15.48 -2.86 2.78
C MET A 237 15.93 -2.41 1.39
N LYS A 238 17.21 -2.09 1.19
CA LYS A 238 17.74 -1.56 -0.08
C LYS A 238 18.18 -2.64 -1.08
N VAL A 239 17.59 -3.83 -0.99
CA VAL A 239 17.83 -4.92 -1.96
C VAL A 239 17.06 -4.66 -3.24
#